data_AF-A0A4S2GUC5-F1
#
_entry.id   AF-A0A4S2GUC5-F1
#
_cell.length_a   1.000
_cell.length_b   1.000
_cell.length_c   1.000
_cell.angle_alpha   90.00
_cell.angle_beta   90.00
_cell.angle_gamma   90.00
#
_symmetry.space_group_name_H-M   'P 1'
#
loop_
_entity.id
_entity.type
_entity.pdbx_description
1 polymer ?
#
loop_
_entity_poly.entity_id
_entity_poly.type
_entity_poly.pdbx_seq_one_letter_code
_entity_poly.pdbx_strand_id
1 'polypeptide(L)' 'DELFPAEQARIVTLLVERVDSGTDGLNVRLRVDGLGGLAREILAGGIEAAA' A
#
# COMPACT_ATOMS: atom_id res chain seq x y z
N ASP A 1 -12.30 6.10 -10.72
CA ASP A 1 -11.82 4.92 -9.98
C ASP A 1 -10.34 4.95 -9.64
N GLU A 2 -9.73 6.13 -9.50
CA GLU A 2 -8.38 6.24 -8.93
C GLU A 2 -8.49 6.60 -7.45
N LEU A 3 -7.63 6.00 -6.61
CA LEU A 3 -7.59 6.29 -5.19
C LEU A 3 -7.14 7.74 -4.95
N PHE A 4 -7.70 8.37 -3.91
CA PHE A 4 -7.23 9.68 -3.48
C PHE A 4 -5.74 9.62 -3.09
N PRO A 5 -4.94 10.68 -3.37
CA PRO A 5 -3.49 10.67 -3.09
C PRO A 5 -3.15 10.33 -1.63
N ALA A 6 -4.00 10.76 -0.69
CA ALA A 6 -3.83 10.43 0.73
C ALA A 6 -3.98 8.93 1.00
N GLU A 7 -4.93 8.28 0.32
CA GLU A 7 -5.19 6.86 0.46
C GLU A 7 -4.08 6.01 -0.17
N GLN A 8 -3.56 6.46 -1.31
CA GLN A 8 -2.36 5.86 -1.92
C GLN A 8 -1.16 5.94 -0.97
N ALA A 9 -0.91 7.11 -0.37
CA ALA A 9 0.18 7.30 0.58
C ALA A 9 0.02 6.43 1.83
N ARG A 10 -1.22 6.29 2.34
CA ARG A 10 -1.55 5.40 3.46
C ARG A 10 -1.21 3.96 3.10
N ILE A 11 -1.70 3.46 1.97
CA ILE A 11 -1.48 2.09 1.51
C ILE A 11 0.01 1.83 1.29
N VAL A 12 0.74 2.75 0.66
CA VAL A 12 2.20 2.62 0.49
C VAL A 12 2.92 2.52 1.84
N THR A 13 2.53 3.34 2.82
CA THR A 13 3.12 3.32 4.17
C THR A 13 2.83 2.01 4.92
N LEU A 14 1.64 1.45 4.71
CA LEU A 14 1.24 0.17 5.28
C LEU A 14 2.01 -0.99 4.64
N LEU A 15 2.15 -0.99 3.31
CA LEU A 15 2.61 -2.14 2.56
C LEU A 15 4.13 -2.19 2.36
N VAL A 16 4.83 -1.06 2.32
CA VAL A 16 6.24 -1.03 1.94
C VAL A 16 7.14 -1.12 3.17
N GLU A 17 7.98 -2.16 3.20
CA GLU A 17 9.00 -2.36 4.23
C GLU A 17 10.26 -1.57 3.87
N ARG A 18 10.68 -1.71 2.61
CA ARG A 18 11.92 -1.11 2.10
C ARG A 18 11.85 -0.95 0.60
N VAL A 19 12.47 0.11 0.11
CA VAL A 19 12.74 0.29 -1.32
C VAL A 19 14.24 0.46 -1.48
N ASP A 20 14.83 -0.40 -2.29
CA ASP A 20 16.20 -0.28 -2.75
C ASP A 20 16.18 0.16 -4.22
N SER A 21 16.80 1.30 -4.52
CA SER A 21 16.95 1.80 -5.88
C SER A 21 18.34 1.45 -6.41
N GLY A 22 18.38 0.95 -7.64
CA GLY A 22 19.60 0.69 -8.40
C GLY A 22 19.48 1.26 -9.81
N THR A 23 20.56 1.17 -10.59
CA THR A 23 20.59 1.62 -11.99
C THR A 23 19.61 0.85 -12.88
N ASP A 24 19.31 -0.39 -12.49
CA ASP A 24 18.49 -1.31 -13.28
C ASP A 24 17.01 -1.32 -12.83
N GLY A 25 16.68 -0.56 -11.78
CA GLY A 25 15.30 -0.41 -11.29
C GLY A 25 15.16 -0.34 -9.78
N LEU A 26 13.97 -0.73 -9.31
CA LEU A 26 13.56 -0.69 -7.91
C LEU A 26 13.34 -2.12 -7.40
N ASN A 27 13.93 -2.44 -6.26
CA ASN A 27 13.58 -3.61 -5.46
C ASN A 27 12.72 -3.15 -4.28
N VAL A 28 11.49 -3.66 -4.21
CA VAL A 28 10.53 -3.30 -3.16
C VAL A 28 10.27 -4.51 -2.29
N ARG A 29 10.53 -4.37 -0.99
CA ARG A 29 10.15 -5.34 0.02
C ARG A 29 8.84 -4.94 0.65
N LEU A 30 7.93 -5.91 0.79
CA LEU A 30 6.60 -5.70 1.33
C LEU A 30 6.48 -6.19 2.77
N ARG A 31 5.70 -5.46 3.56
CA ARG A 31 5.32 -5.79 4.94
C ARG A 31 4.21 -6.83 4.93
N VAL A 32 4.49 -8.00 5.51
CA VAL A 32 3.51 -9.10 5.60
C VAL A 32 2.36 -8.74 6.54
N ASP A 33 2.65 -8.02 7.63
CA ASP A 33 1.65 -7.46 8.55
C ASP A 33 0.73 -6.44 7.84
N GLY A 34 1.31 -5.57 7.01
CA GLY A 34 0.56 -4.59 6.21
C GLY A 34 -0.36 -5.23 5.18
N LEU A 35 0.10 -6.29 4.51
CA LEU A 35 -0.70 -7.07 3.55
C LEU A 35 -1.92 -7.72 4.21
N GLY A 36 -1.75 -8.31 5.41
CA GLY A 36 -2.87 -8.92 6.15
C GLY A 36 -3.89 -7.88 6.62
N GLY A 37 -3.43 -6.71 7.06
CA GLY A 37 -4.29 -5.58 7.43
C GLY A 37 -5.11 -5.06 6.24
N LEU A 38 -4.43 -4.77 5.13
CA LEU A 38 -5.08 -4.27 3.92
C LEU A 38 -6.09 -5.28 3.35
N ALA A 39 -5.77 -6.57 3.33
CA ALA A 39 -6.71 -7.61 2.89
C ALA A 39 -7.99 -7.60 3.74
N ARG A 40 -7.86 -7.37 5.05
CA ARG A 40 -9.02 -7.27 5.95
C ARG A 40 -9.84 -5.99 5.70
N GLU A 41 -9.18 -4.87 5.42
CA GLU A 41 -9.85 -3.62 5.03
C GLU A 41 -10.65 -3.79 3.72
N ILE A 42 -10.07 -4.45 2.71
CA ILE A 42 -10.74 -4.79 1.45
C ILE A 42 -11.98 -5.64 1.70
N LEU A 43 -11.84 -6.71 2.49
CA LEU A 43 -12.95 -7.62 2.81
C LEU A 43 -14.05 -6.92 3.63
N ALA A 44 -13.70 -5.91 4.42
CA ALA A 44 -14.64 -5.11 5.19
C ALA A 44 -15.28 -3.96 4.37
N GLY A 45 -14.93 -3.81 3.08
CA GLY A 45 -15.39 -2.69 2.24
C GLY A 45 -14.74 -1.34 2.58
N GLY A 46 -13.67 -1.34 3.38
CA GLY A 46 -13.04 -0.14 3.93
C GLY A 46 -12.03 0.56 3.02
N ILE A 47 -11.81 0.08 1.79
CA ILE A 47 -11.17 0.91 0.75
C ILE A 47 -12.23 1.88 0.22
N GLU A 48 -12.59 2.82 1.10
CA GLU A 48 -13.45 3.93 0.75
C GLU A 48 -12.62 4.89 -0.10
N ALA A 49 -13.17 5.25 -1.27
CA ALA A 49 -12.80 6.46 -1.98
C ALA A 49 -13.21 7.66 -1.11
N ALA A 50 -12.46 7.94 -0.04
CA ALA A 50 -12.73 9.05 0.86
C ALA A 50 -12.42 10.37 0.14
N ALA A 51 -13.46 10.97 -0.43
CA ALA A 51 -13.50 12.31 -1.02
C ALA A 51 -13.60 13.40 0.05
#